data_AF-A0A925P825-F1
#
_entry.id   AF-A0A925P825-F1
#
_cell.length_a   1.000
_cell.length_b   1.000
_cell.length_c   1.000
_cell.angle_alpha   90.00
_cell.angle_beta   90.00
_cell.angle_gamma   90.00
#
_symmetry.space_group_name_H-M   'P 1'
#
loop_
_entity.id
_entity.type
_entity.pdbx_description
1 polymer ?
#
loop_
_entity_poly.entity_id
_entity_poly.type
_entity_poly.pdbx_seq_one_letter_code
_entity_poly.pdbx_strand_id
1 'polypeptide(L)'
;MGQLCPEPPHFREPPPQAFLPAEPNPDPRRLEFIPDGWLAAGEDPVALAISPEGRVAVLVWTATEARLRLVDDSGRPGPAATLGVIKKPYSLAWISAERFVVLAAGVPEAIAYTWREGALVPSGEIFPLRAHDGGPFLHRLDGPVEYLSLQPTATLPAHRAPRPLVAISQLSLARAASATLAAPLDSGQAGTVWHRLYVDARLPAGTGFTLLVAASDTAESPAQIADADDWYPHHFGPAPAGAERAEPVAAWVRRESEIPGQPSLIDSPIERDLAGLFTVLIQRANRPVRTLVGRFLHFKIAFRGHLHATPCVHAIRAYGPRFSYQDKYLPALYRESLFSPEADAVAPGQSSTRPDFLGRFLANFEGVLTPIEDDIAASWLLTDPERTPDAGIDWLGSWIGVAFEPWYPAAQRRLHLQKAPELHRRRGTLRGVRLALDIATAGGVRDGRIVVLEDFWFRRTLQTVLGVSLDKEHDELLGGPVVSGNSKVGHTLFLGEEKRFFGYDVTRKKFLALFDADLDLSARDQSVVDDFFASLAHRVTIVVHEQATPDELKLIERVAAVQSPAHLIVRVRPADRDFIVGLSALLGADTYLRPHPPADPVEVNDTILGDGSVLSRPPALDPRLTGPSQS
;
A
#
# COMPACT_ATOMS: atom_id res chain seq x y z
N MET A 1 44.20 42.66 19.54
CA MET A 1 44.81 43.66 18.65
C MET A 1 44.97 43.04 17.27
N GLY A 2 43.94 43.16 16.43
CA GLY A 2 44.02 42.79 15.02
C GLY A 2 44.04 44.07 14.19
N GLN A 3 44.97 44.19 13.24
CA GLN A 3 44.93 45.29 12.27
C GLN A 3 43.61 45.21 11.49
N LEU A 4 42.81 46.26 11.59
CA LEU A 4 41.61 46.45 10.77
C LEU A 4 42.06 46.93 9.39
N CYS A 5 41.73 46.13 8.38
CA CYS A 5 41.83 46.37 6.93
C CYS A 5 43.24 46.37 6.31
N PRO A 6 43.41 45.75 5.12
CA PRO A 6 44.49 46.14 4.21
C PRO A 6 44.28 47.60 3.77
N GLU A 7 45.37 48.34 3.53
CA GLU A 7 45.29 49.65 2.89
C GLU A 7 44.44 49.55 1.61
N PRO A 8 43.58 50.55 1.31
CA PRO A 8 42.82 50.54 0.08
C PRO A 8 43.80 50.37 -1.10
N PRO A 9 43.49 49.50 -2.08
CA PRO A 9 44.39 49.27 -3.20
C PRO A 9 44.67 50.61 -3.90
N HIS A 10 45.93 51.04 -3.86
CA HIS A 10 46.38 52.20 -4.62
C HIS A 10 46.29 51.89 -6.11
N PHE A 11 45.24 52.39 -6.76
CA PHE A 11 45.15 52.37 -8.21
C PHE A 11 46.28 53.23 -8.80
N ARG A 12 47.04 52.69 -9.76
CA ARG A 12 48.04 53.48 -10.50
C ARG A 12 47.35 54.67 -11.16
N GLU A 13 48.01 55.83 -11.17
CA GLU A 13 47.51 56.98 -11.91
C GLU A 13 47.32 56.60 -13.39
N PRO A 14 46.13 56.88 -13.97
CA PRO A 14 45.84 56.54 -15.35
C PRO A 14 46.73 57.37 -16.29
N PRO A 15 47.10 56.82 -17.46
CA PRO A 15 47.94 57.53 -18.42
C PRO A 15 47.25 58.81 -18.92
N PRO A 16 47.99 59.86 -19.32
CA PRO A 16 47.46 61.20 -19.61
C PRO A 16 46.49 61.29 -20.81
N GLN A 17 46.27 60.18 -21.53
CA GLN A 17 45.32 60.07 -22.65
C GLN A 17 44.06 59.27 -22.28
N ALA A 18 43.93 58.79 -21.04
CA ALA A 18 42.76 58.03 -20.62
C ALA A 18 41.55 58.96 -20.43
N PHE A 19 40.42 58.58 -21.02
CA PHE A 19 39.13 59.23 -20.78
C PHE A 19 38.68 58.90 -19.34
N LEU A 20 38.59 59.91 -18.47
CA LEU A 20 38.14 59.74 -17.09
C LEU A 20 36.70 60.23 -16.93
N PRO A 21 35.87 59.54 -16.13
CA PRO A 21 34.53 60.02 -15.77
C PRO A 21 34.64 61.34 -14.99
N ALA A 22 33.66 62.23 -15.17
CA ALA A 22 33.62 63.55 -14.52
C ALA A 22 33.61 63.46 -12.98
N GLU A 23 33.01 62.41 -12.42
CA GLU A 23 33.16 61.99 -11.03
C GLU A 23 33.67 60.55 -10.98
N PRO A 24 34.90 60.32 -10.51
CA PRO A 24 35.38 58.99 -10.20
C PRO A 24 34.60 58.45 -8.99
N ASN A 25 33.79 57.41 -9.21
CA ASN A 25 33.04 56.69 -8.16
C ASN A 25 32.03 57.59 -7.38
N PRO A 26 30.90 58.00 -8.01
CA PRO A 26 29.95 58.97 -7.42
C PRO A 26 29.27 58.48 -6.14
N ASP A 27 29.29 57.18 -5.85
CA ASP A 27 28.83 56.61 -4.58
C ASP A 27 29.92 55.71 -3.95
N PRO A 28 30.94 56.30 -3.32
CA PRO A 28 32.00 55.54 -2.70
C PRO A 28 31.47 54.78 -1.50
N ARG A 29 31.81 53.49 -1.40
CA ARG A 29 31.44 52.66 -0.24
C ARG A 29 31.86 53.35 1.06
N ARG A 30 30.88 53.66 1.91
CA ARG A 30 31.11 54.25 3.23
C ARG A 30 31.08 53.16 4.28
N LEU A 31 32.03 53.22 5.21
CA LEU A 31 31.99 52.42 6.43
C LEU A 31 31.50 53.34 7.55
N GLU A 32 30.27 53.12 7.98
CA GLU A 32 29.70 53.82 9.13
C GLU A 32 29.72 52.89 10.34
N PHE A 33 30.23 53.39 11.47
CA PHE A 33 30.20 52.65 12.72
C PHE A 33 28.81 52.77 13.35
N ILE A 34 28.15 51.63 13.50
CA ILE A 34 26.88 51.54 14.23
C ILE A 34 27.17 51.76 15.72
N PRO A 35 26.40 52.61 16.44
CA PRO A 35 26.68 52.98 17.83
C PRO A 35 26.63 51.79 18.80
N ASP A 36 27.31 51.96 19.94
CA ASP A 36 27.35 50.99 21.05
C ASP A 36 25.93 50.61 21.53
N GLY A 37 25.71 49.31 21.77
CA GLY A 37 24.43 48.76 22.25
C GLY A 37 23.62 47.95 21.23
N TRP A 38 24.16 47.72 20.02
CA TRP A 38 23.52 46.87 19.01
C TRP A 38 23.43 45.39 19.42
N LEU A 39 24.45 44.89 20.12
CA LEU A 39 24.49 43.53 20.71
C LEU A 39 24.04 43.57 22.17
N ALA A 40 23.17 42.65 22.58
CA ALA A 40 22.90 42.44 23.99
C ALA A 40 24.07 41.69 24.66
N ALA A 41 24.19 41.79 25.99
CA ALA A 41 25.23 41.07 26.72
C ALA A 41 25.07 39.54 26.53
N GLY A 42 26.14 38.88 26.06
CA GLY A 42 26.15 37.43 25.79
C GLY A 42 25.65 37.03 24.39
N GLU A 43 25.43 38.00 23.50
CA GLU A 43 25.18 37.78 22.08
C GLU A 43 26.48 37.81 21.26
N ASP A 44 26.66 36.82 20.39
CA ASP A 44 27.82 36.71 19.50
C ASP A 44 27.35 36.65 18.03
N PRO A 45 27.58 37.69 17.22
CA PRO A 45 27.17 37.72 15.82
C PRO A 45 28.08 36.83 14.96
N VAL A 46 27.49 35.91 14.20
CA VAL A 46 28.22 34.84 13.51
C VAL A 46 28.16 34.96 11.99
N ALA A 47 27.01 35.31 11.43
CA ALA A 47 26.83 35.43 9.99
C ALA A 47 25.86 36.57 9.66
N LEU A 48 25.99 37.13 8.46
CA LEU A 48 25.12 38.15 7.92
C LEU A 48 24.71 37.76 6.51
N ALA A 49 23.45 37.99 6.14
CA ALA A 49 22.99 37.84 4.78
C ALA A 49 21.97 38.92 4.41
N ILE A 50 21.95 39.28 3.12
CA ILE A 50 21.01 40.27 2.57
C ILE A 50 20.03 39.52 1.66
N SER A 51 18.74 39.79 1.81
CA SER A 51 17.71 39.21 0.96
C SER A 51 17.69 39.91 -0.41
N PRO A 52 17.07 39.31 -1.44
CA PRO A 52 16.90 39.96 -2.74
C PRO A 52 16.15 41.30 -2.70
N GLU A 53 15.37 41.55 -1.64
CA GLU A 53 14.65 42.82 -1.41
C GLU A 53 15.44 43.81 -0.56
N GLY A 54 16.72 43.52 -0.27
CA GLY A 54 17.58 44.40 0.52
C GLY A 54 17.45 44.23 2.05
N ARG A 55 16.70 43.23 2.54
CA ARG A 55 16.56 42.99 3.98
C ARG A 55 17.83 42.37 4.54
N VAL A 56 18.47 43.06 5.47
CA VAL A 56 19.70 42.60 6.12
C VAL A 56 19.33 41.80 7.37
N ALA A 57 19.90 40.61 7.51
CA ALA A 57 19.68 39.76 8.68
C ALA A 57 20.99 39.24 9.25
N VAL A 58 21.10 39.33 10.58
CA VAL A 58 22.26 38.92 11.34
C VAL A 58 21.90 37.70 12.17
N LEU A 59 22.68 36.65 12.00
CA LEU A 59 22.62 35.44 12.81
C LEU A 59 23.49 35.62 14.05
N VAL A 60 22.88 35.41 15.21
CA VAL A 60 23.47 35.66 16.53
C VAL A 60 23.36 34.40 17.39
N TRP A 61 24.46 34.04 18.05
CA TRP A 61 24.48 33.00 19.07
C TRP A 61 24.26 33.59 20.46
N THR A 62 23.56 32.82 21.28
CA THR A 62 23.47 33.02 22.73
C THR A 62 24.03 31.78 23.43
N ALA A 63 24.05 31.77 24.77
CA ALA A 63 24.52 30.61 25.53
C ALA A 63 23.75 29.31 25.21
N THR A 64 22.46 29.40 24.86
CA THR A 64 21.56 28.24 24.72
C THR A 64 20.86 28.12 23.36
N GLU A 65 20.78 29.22 22.59
CA GLU A 65 19.96 29.32 21.39
C GLU A 65 20.67 30.12 20.28
N ALA A 66 20.21 29.94 19.04
CA ALA A 66 20.54 30.83 17.93
C ALA A 66 19.33 31.70 17.57
N ARG A 67 19.60 32.97 17.27
CA ARG A 67 18.59 33.96 16.88
C ARG A 67 18.97 34.58 15.55
N LEU A 68 17.98 34.82 14.72
CA LEU A 68 18.11 35.63 13.53
C LEU A 68 17.44 36.99 13.80
N ARG A 69 18.16 38.09 13.59
CA ARG A 69 17.68 39.45 13.83
C ARG A 69 17.72 40.24 12.53
N LEU A 70 16.61 40.89 12.16
CA LEU A 70 16.62 41.82 11.04
C LEU A 70 17.26 43.15 11.45
N VAL A 71 17.88 43.82 10.49
CA VAL A 71 18.37 45.19 10.63
C VAL A 71 17.37 46.11 9.94
N ASP A 72 16.99 47.19 10.61
CA ASP A 72 16.11 48.20 10.00
C ASP A 72 16.89 49.11 9.03
N ASP A 73 16.15 49.93 8.27
CA ASP A 73 16.72 50.86 7.28
C ASP A 73 17.66 51.91 7.88
N SER A 74 17.63 52.09 9.21
CA SER A 74 18.51 52.99 9.96
C SER A 74 19.74 52.28 10.57
N GLY A 75 19.93 50.99 10.27
CA GLY A 75 21.04 50.18 10.79
C GLY A 75 20.85 49.68 12.23
N ARG A 76 19.65 49.82 12.80
CA ARG A 76 19.33 49.44 14.20
C ARG A 76 18.72 48.04 14.28
N PRO A 77 18.78 47.39 15.46
CA PRO A 77 18.21 46.06 15.66
C PRO A 77 16.68 46.08 15.49
N GLY A 78 16.19 45.36 14.49
CA GLY A 78 14.77 45.11 14.24
C GLY A 78 14.27 43.81 14.91
N PRO A 79 13.13 43.25 14.44
CA PRO A 79 12.52 42.06 15.03
C PRO A 79 13.45 40.85 14.97
N ALA A 80 13.32 39.98 15.96
CA ALA A 80 14.15 38.78 16.13
C ALA A 80 13.31 37.50 16.13
N ALA A 81 13.90 36.42 15.65
CA ALA A 81 13.30 35.08 15.67
C ALA A 81 14.30 34.05 16.21
N THR A 82 13.80 33.09 16.99
CA THR A 82 14.63 32.03 17.59
C THR A 82 14.58 30.77 16.74
N LEU A 83 15.75 30.19 16.45
CA LEU A 83 15.87 28.92 15.72
C LEU A 83 15.80 27.76 16.73
N GLY A 84 14.62 27.15 16.89
CA GLY A 84 14.39 26.18 17.97
C GLY A 84 15.12 24.83 17.80
N VAL A 85 15.44 24.42 16.57
CA VAL A 85 16.00 23.09 16.26
C VAL A 85 17.53 23.08 16.27
N ILE A 86 18.16 24.16 15.82
CA ILE A 86 19.61 24.24 15.62
C ILE A 86 20.19 25.30 16.56
N LYS A 87 21.06 24.87 17.47
CA LYS A 87 21.60 25.74 18.53
C LYS A 87 22.77 26.63 18.07
N LYS A 88 23.58 26.15 17.12
CA LYS A 88 24.79 26.86 16.65
C LYS A 88 24.97 26.77 15.13
N PRO A 89 24.08 27.40 14.33
CA PRO A 89 24.31 27.53 12.90
C PRO A 89 25.41 28.56 12.64
N TYR A 90 26.33 28.30 11.72
CA TYR A 90 27.50 29.17 11.49
C TYR A 90 27.43 29.95 10.17
N SER A 91 26.46 29.68 9.31
CA SER A 91 26.31 30.37 8.03
C SER A 91 24.83 30.59 7.73
N LEU A 92 24.52 31.68 7.05
CA LEU A 92 23.17 32.12 6.70
C LEU A 92 23.12 32.54 5.22
N ALA A 93 22.06 32.21 4.51
CA ALA A 93 21.81 32.75 3.17
C ALA A 93 20.30 32.85 2.89
N TRP A 94 19.88 33.85 2.12
CA TRP A 94 18.49 33.99 1.69
C TRP A 94 18.26 33.24 0.38
N ILE A 95 17.18 32.45 0.32
CA ILE A 95 16.74 31.74 -0.91
C ILE A 95 15.57 32.46 -1.60
N SER A 96 14.82 33.27 -0.87
CA SER A 96 13.81 34.20 -1.40
C SER A 96 13.63 35.36 -0.44
N ALA A 97 12.72 36.30 -0.75
CA ALA A 97 12.39 37.45 0.08
C ALA A 97 12.22 37.14 1.58
N GLU A 98 11.43 36.09 1.89
CA GLU A 98 11.10 35.71 3.26
C GLU A 98 11.69 34.37 3.71
N ARG A 99 12.41 33.66 2.84
CA ARG A 99 12.95 32.34 3.17
C ARG A 99 14.46 32.36 3.19
N PHE A 100 15.03 31.73 4.21
CA PHE A 100 16.46 31.63 4.41
C PHE A 100 16.86 30.21 4.79
N VAL A 101 18.13 29.91 4.56
CA VAL A 101 18.76 28.63 4.91
C VAL A 101 19.94 28.88 5.83
N VAL A 102 20.20 27.92 6.72
CA VAL A 102 21.36 27.93 7.61
C VAL A 102 22.18 26.65 7.50
N LEU A 103 23.48 26.77 7.74
CA LEU A 103 24.39 25.62 7.90
C LEU A 103 24.73 25.41 9.37
N ALA A 104 24.78 24.15 9.79
CA ALA A 104 25.20 23.75 11.13
C ALA A 104 26.24 22.63 11.06
N ALA A 105 27.16 22.62 12.03
CA ALA A 105 28.20 21.60 12.08
C ALA A 105 27.58 20.21 12.28
N GLY A 106 28.04 19.21 11.51
CA GLY A 106 27.57 17.83 11.59
C GLY A 106 26.21 17.55 10.92
N VAL A 107 25.59 18.54 10.28
CA VAL A 107 24.34 18.37 9.53
C VAL A 107 24.66 18.29 8.02
N PRO A 108 24.31 17.19 7.33
CA PRO A 108 24.65 16.99 5.91
C PRO A 108 23.70 17.73 4.93
N GLU A 109 22.91 18.68 5.43
CA GLU A 109 21.92 19.44 4.68
C GLU A 109 21.85 20.89 5.18
N ALA A 110 21.41 21.80 4.32
CA ALA A 110 21.04 23.15 4.72
C ALA A 110 19.58 23.18 5.19
N ILE A 111 19.35 23.83 6.33
CA ILE A 111 18.03 23.83 6.96
C ILE A 111 17.32 25.12 6.60
N ALA A 112 16.18 25.00 5.92
CA ALA A 112 15.37 26.12 5.48
C ALA A 112 14.35 26.57 6.53
N TYR A 113 14.11 27.87 6.58
CA TYR A 113 13.16 28.54 7.45
C TYR A 113 12.42 29.63 6.67
N THR A 114 11.19 29.91 7.09
CA THR A 114 10.45 31.11 6.67
C THR A 114 10.48 32.11 7.80
N TRP A 115 10.91 33.34 7.51
CA TRP A 115 11.00 34.40 8.49
C TRP A 115 9.63 34.78 9.06
N ARG A 116 9.52 34.74 10.39
CA ARG A 116 8.41 35.24 11.21
C ARG A 116 8.96 35.63 12.58
N GLU A 117 8.33 36.59 13.25
CA GLU A 117 8.70 36.93 14.62
C GLU A 117 8.35 35.79 15.59
N GLY A 118 9.24 35.49 16.54
CA GLY A 118 9.06 34.41 17.52
C GLY A 118 9.86 33.12 17.22
N ALA A 119 9.36 31.97 17.67
CA ALA A 119 10.07 30.69 17.53
C ALA A 119 9.81 30.06 16.15
N LEU A 120 10.89 29.78 15.41
CA LEU A 120 10.82 29.21 14.07
C LEU A 120 10.99 27.69 14.07
N VAL A 121 10.18 27.04 13.24
CA VAL A 121 10.28 25.61 12.91
C VAL A 121 10.78 25.49 11.47
N PRO A 122 11.69 24.55 11.16
CA PRO A 122 12.16 24.32 9.79
C PRO A 122 11.03 24.14 8.78
N SER A 123 11.24 24.60 7.54
CA SER A 123 10.28 24.44 6.45
C SER A 123 10.12 22.99 6.02
N GLY A 124 11.06 22.09 6.33
CA GLY A 124 11.03 20.67 5.95
C GLY A 124 11.44 20.42 4.49
N GLU A 125 11.90 21.46 3.79
CA GLU A 125 12.57 21.31 2.49
C GLU A 125 13.98 20.73 2.70
N ILE A 126 14.39 19.78 1.85
CA ILE A 126 15.69 19.11 1.95
C ILE A 126 16.66 19.74 0.95
N PHE A 127 17.73 20.35 1.47
CA PHE A 127 18.82 20.93 0.68
C PHE A 127 20.13 20.17 0.96
N PRO A 128 20.39 19.05 0.27
CA PRO A 128 21.55 18.19 0.56
C PRO A 128 22.88 18.89 0.24
N LEU A 129 23.87 18.70 1.11
CA LEU A 129 25.22 19.24 0.97
C LEU A 129 26.18 18.17 0.44
N ARG A 130 26.18 17.98 -0.88
CA ARG A 130 26.99 16.93 -1.52
C ARG A 130 28.47 17.28 -1.50
N ALA A 131 29.26 16.50 -0.76
CA ALA A 131 30.71 16.68 -0.61
C ALA A 131 31.10 18.11 -0.21
N HIS A 132 30.28 18.72 0.65
CA HIS A 132 30.54 20.04 1.24
C HIS A 132 31.81 20.00 2.09
N ASP A 133 32.57 21.10 2.05
CA ASP A 133 33.91 21.16 2.62
C ASP A 133 33.96 21.70 4.06
N GLY A 134 32.80 21.95 4.67
CA GLY A 134 32.67 22.54 6.00
C GLY A 134 32.65 24.08 6.02
N GLY A 135 32.81 24.75 4.88
CA GLY A 135 32.83 26.21 4.76
C GLY A 135 31.45 26.87 4.78
N PRO A 136 31.38 28.22 4.89
CA PRO A 136 30.12 28.96 4.83
C PRO A 136 29.53 28.97 3.41
N PHE A 137 28.32 29.49 3.28
CA PHE A 137 27.74 29.83 1.97
C PHE A 137 28.57 30.89 1.26
N LEU A 138 28.59 30.82 -0.07
CA LEU A 138 29.15 31.84 -0.93
C LEU A 138 28.07 32.88 -1.21
N HIS A 139 28.22 34.06 -0.64
CA HIS A 139 27.30 35.16 -0.87
C HIS A 139 27.49 35.74 -2.28
N ARG A 140 26.39 35.89 -3.00
CA ARG A 140 26.34 36.49 -4.34
C ARG A 140 25.22 37.53 -4.36
N LEU A 141 25.39 38.56 -5.19
CA LEU A 141 24.34 39.56 -5.40
C LEU A 141 23.18 38.99 -6.22
N ASP A 142 23.48 38.14 -7.19
CA ASP A 142 22.52 37.48 -8.07
C ASP A 142 22.82 35.98 -8.25
N GLY A 143 21.77 35.19 -8.43
CA GLY A 143 21.83 33.74 -8.67
C GLY A 143 21.48 32.88 -7.44
N PRO A 144 21.49 31.54 -7.58
CA PRO A 144 21.21 30.64 -6.47
C PRO A 144 22.30 30.71 -5.40
N VAL A 145 21.93 30.45 -4.15
CA VAL A 145 22.89 30.29 -3.05
C VAL A 145 23.85 29.17 -3.39
N GLU A 146 25.15 29.39 -3.22
CA GLU A 146 26.18 28.38 -3.49
C GLU A 146 26.94 27.99 -2.22
N TYR A 147 27.48 26.78 -2.20
CA TYR A 147 28.39 26.30 -1.18
C TYR A 147 29.63 25.68 -1.83
N LEU A 148 30.75 25.66 -1.10
CA LEU A 148 31.97 25.03 -1.59
C LEU A 148 31.87 23.50 -1.45
N SER A 149 32.17 22.81 -2.54
CA SER A 149 32.11 21.36 -2.64
C SER A 149 33.41 20.82 -3.24
N LEU A 150 33.86 19.66 -2.74
CA LEU A 150 34.93 18.88 -3.36
C LEU A 150 34.37 18.14 -4.57
N GLN A 151 34.81 18.54 -5.77
CA GLN A 151 34.33 17.97 -7.03
C GLN A 151 35.44 17.15 -7.70
N PRO A 152 35.27 15.81 -7.81
CA PRO A 152 36.16 14.99 -8.62
C PRO A 152 35.80 15.14 -10.10
N THR A 153 36.79 15.40 -10.94
CA THR A 153 36.67 15.28 -12.41
C THR A 153 37.37 14.00 -12.86
N ALA A 154 36.91 13.36 -13.93
CA ALA A 154 37.47 12.09 -14.41
C ALA A 154 38.98 12.17 -14.78
N THR A 155 39.50 13.38 -14.99
CA THR A 155 40.84 13.63 -15.54
C THR A 155 41.71 14.54 -14.67
N LEU A 156 41.20 15.10 -13.57
CA LEU A 156 41.92 16.06 -12.72
C LEU A 156 41.75 15.73 -11.24
N PRO A 157 42.74 16.05 -10.37
CA PRO A 157 42.61 15.88 -8.93
C PRO A 157 41.42 16.68 -8.38
N ALA A 158 40.83 16.18 -7.29
CA ALA A 158 39.69 16.82 -6.63
C ALA A 158 40.02 18.27 -6.29
N HIS A 159 39.21 19.20 -6.77
CA HIS A 159 39.34 20.62 -6.50
C HIS A 159 38.06 21.16 -5.84
N ARG A 160 38.20 22.25 -5.08
CA ARG A 160 37.06 22.94 -4.47
C ARG A 160 36.43 23.83 -5.52
N ALA A 161 35.14 23.64 -5.77
CA ALA A 161 34.39 24.48 -6.69
C ALA A 161 33.02 24.83 -6.09
N PRO A 162 32.48 26.03 -6.37
CA PRO A 162 31.11 26.38 -6.02
C PRO A 162 30.11 25.38 -6.58
N ARG A 163 29.09 25.04 -5.78
CA ARG A 163 27.95 24.23 -6.18
C ARG A 163 26.66 24.94 -5.77
N PRO A 164 25.67 25.07 -6.66
CA PRO A 164 24.39 25.66 -6.30
C PRO A 164 23.66 24.78 -5.29
N LEU A 165 23.03 25.42 -4.32
CA LEU A 165 22.12 24.81 -3.37
C LEU A 165 20.79 24.55 -4.07
N VAL A 166 20.45 23.27 -4.24
CA VAL A 166 19.26 22.84 -4.96
C VAL A 166 18.39 22.04 -4.00
N ALA A 167 17.11 22.40 -3.89
CA ALA A 167 16.14 21.62 -3.14
C ALA A 167 15.85 20.31 -3.89
N ILE A 168 15.80 19.19 -3.18
CA ILE A 168 15.22 17.97 -3.75
C ILE A 168 13.70 18.15 -3.76
N SER A 169 13.08 18.05 -4.94
CA SER A 169 11.63 17.91 -5.04
C SER A 169 11.23 16.52 -4.55
N GLN A 170 10.85 16.42 -3.28
CA GLN A 170 10.13 15.26 -2.77
C GLN A 170 8.63 15.56 -2.73
N LEU A 171 7.82 14.51 -2.73
CA LEU A 171 6.38 14.62 -2.47
C LEU A 171 6.20 15.27 -1.08
N SER A 172 5.78 16.54 -1.05
CA SER A 172 5.47 17.22 0.21
C SER A 172 4.05 16.86 0.62
N LEU A 173 3.88 16.21 1.77
CA LEU A 173 2.57 15.91 2.32
C LEU A 173 1.95 17.14 2.99
N ALA A 174 0.61 17.21 3.02
CA ALA A 174 -0.10 18.27 3.72
C ALA A 174 0.14 18.17 5.24
N ARG A 175 0.41 19.32 5.89
CA ARG A 175 0.67 19.38 7.34
C ARG A 175 -0.60 19.29 8.18
N ALA A 176 -1.73 19.68 7.62
CA ALA A 176 -3.02 19.64 8.27
C ALA A 176 -4.11 19.34 7.25
N ALA A 177 -5.13 18.62 7.69
CA ALA A 177 -6.36 18.39 6.93
C ALA A 177 -7.51 18.28 7.93
N SER A 178 -8.71 18.66 7.50
CA SER A 178 -9.91 18.48 8.30
C SER A 178 -11.02 17.89 7.46
N ALA A 179 -11.80 17.00 8.05
CA ALA A 179 -13.00 16.45 7.44
C ALA A 179 -14.14 16.40 8.46
N THR A 180 -15.37 16.46 7.96
CA THR A 180 -16.59 16.35 8.77
C THR A 180 -17.38 15.17 8.23
N LEU A 181 -17.90 14.34 9.12
CA LEU A 181 -18.77 13.24 8.73
C LEU A 181 -20.07 13.83 8.14
N ALA A 182 -20.38 13.50 6.89
CA ALA A 182 -21.51 14.09 6.17
C ALA A 182 -22.87 13.70 6.76
N ALA A 183 -23.01 12.44 7.20
CA ALA A 183 -24.21 11.92 7.82
C ALA A 183 -23.88 11.36 9.20
N PRO A 184 -24.59 11.74 10.28
CA PRO A 184 -24.31 11.25 11.61
C PRO A 184 -24.56 9.74 11.74
N LEU A 185 -23.91 9.12 12.72
CA LEU A 185 -24.26 7.77 13.13
C LEU A 185 -25.57 7.81 13.92
N ASP A 186 -26.57 7.06 13.46
CA ASP A 186 -27.88 6.98 14.12
C ASP A 186 -27.97 5.72 14.97
N SER A 187 -28.16 5.88 16.28
CA SER A 187 -28.41 4.76 17.20
C SER A 187 -29.84 4.22 17.13
N GLY A 188 -30.76 4.94 16.49
CA GLY A 188 -32.19 4.64 16.42
C GLY A 188 -32.98 4.95 17.70
N GLN A 189 -32.31 5.33 18.79
CA GLN A 189 -32.92 5.59 20.10
C GLN A 189 -32.56 6.99 20.59
N ALA A 190 -33.56 7.75 21.06
CA ALA A 190 -33.33 9.04 21.72
C ALA A 190 -32.65 8.82 23.08
N GLY A 191 -31.78 9.75 23.47
CA GLY A 191 -31.05 9.66 24.74
C GLY A 191 -30.01 8.54 24.78
N THR A 192 -29.49 8.09 23.63
CA THR A 192 -28.45 7.07 23.60
C THR A 192 -27.18 7.58 24.27
N VAL A 193 -26.71 6.85 25.27
CA VAL A 193 -25.41 7.09 25.90
C VAL A 193 -24.33 6.43 25.05
N TRP A 194 -23.46 7.23 24.44
CA TRP A 194 -22.33 6.69 23.67
C TRP A 194 -21.20 6.22 24.59
N HIS A 195 -20.52 5.14 24.20
CA HIS A 195 -19.55 4.44 25.06
C HIS A 195 -18.11 4.78 24.69
N ARG A 196 -17.60 4.18 23.61
CA ARG A 196 -16.20 4.29 23.21
C ARG A 196 -16.03 4.27 21.70
N LEU A 197 -14.86 4.72 21.28
CA LEU A 197 -14.36 4.63 19.93
C LEU A 197 -13.27 3.55 19.86
N TYR A 198 -13.29 2.80 18.76
CA TYR A 198 -12.17 2.00 18.28
C TYR A 198 -11.77 2.54 16.91
N VAL A 199 -10.48 2.76 16.72
CA VAL A 199 -9.95 3.37 15.50
C VAL A 199 -8.74 2.60 15.01
N ASP A 200 -8.81 2.09 13.78
CA ASP A 200 -7.67 1.53 13.07
C ASP A 200 -6.91 2.69 12.41
N ALA A 201 -5.71 2.97 12.91
CA ALA A 201 -4.92 4.08 12.44
C ALA A 201 -3.42 3.77 12.38
N ARG A 202 -2.75 4.50 11.49
CA ARG A 202 -1.30 4.62 11.45
C ARG A 202 -0.93 6.05 11.80
N LEU A 203 -0.16 6.20 12.86
CA LEU A 203 0.29 7.44 13.46
C LEU A 203 1.83 7.45 13.49
N PRO A 204 2.51 7.77 12.37
CA PRO A 204 3.95 7.96 12.37
C PRO A 204 4.41 8.96 13.45
N ALA A 205 5.66 8.85 13.90
CA ALA A 205 6.19 9.69 14.97
C ALA A 205 6.00 11.20 14.69
N GLY A 206 5.46 11.94 15.66
CA GLY A 206 5.18 13.36 15.52
C GLY A 206 3.91 13.70 14.72
N THR A 207 3.16 12.70 14.27
CA THR A 207 1.85 12.87 13.65
C THR A 207 0.73 12.45 14.62
N GLY A 208 -0.47 12.96 14.39
CA GLY A 208 -1.65 12.59 15.15
C GLY A 208 -2.91 13.20 14.56
N PHE A 209 -4.06 12.88 15.13
CA PHE A 209 -5.30 13.56 14.76
C PHE A 209 -6.16 13.79 16.00
N THR A 210 -7.07 14.75 15.90
CA THR A 210 -8.08 15.03 16.92
C THR A 210 -9.44 14.75 16.30
N LEU A 211 -10.24 13.94 16.98
CA LEU A 211 -11.60 13.64 16.61
C LEU A 211 -12.52 14.40 17.56
N LEU A 212 -13.19 15.43 17.05
CA LEU A 212 -14.20 16.16 17.80
C LEU A 212 -15.53 15.43 17.65
N VAL A 213 -16.16 15.16 18.79
CA VAL A 213 -17.40 14.39 18.90
C VAL A 213 -18.50 15.27 19.44
N ALA A 214 -19.67 15.24 18.83
CA ALA A 214 -20.90 15.86 19.35
C ALA A 214 -22.06 14.87 19.23
N ALA A 215 -23.09 15.02 20.06
CA ALA A 215 -24.30 14.19 19.99
C ALA A 215 -25.56 15.06 20.06
N SER A 216 -26.60 14.65 19.36
CA SER A 216 -27.91 15.33 19.32
C SER A 216 -29.04 14.31 19.23
N ASP A 217 -30.24 14.63 19.74
CA ASP A 217 -31.43 13.78 19.56
C ASP A 217 -32.17 14.08 18.24
N THR A 218 -31.91 15.23 17.64
CA THR A 218 -32.42 15.67 16.34
C THR A 218 -31.40 15.36 15.24
N ALA A 219 -31.90 15.02 14.04
CA ALA A 219 -31.09 14.73 12.85
C ALA A 219 -30.53 16.02 12.21
N GLU A 220 -29.94 16.87 13.04
CA GLU A 220 -29.31 18.11 12.61
C GLU A 220 -28.07 17.83 11.77
N SER A 221 -27.80 18.69 10.80
CA SER A 221 -26.51 18.66 10.11
C SER A 221 -25.40 19.14 11.07
N PRO A 222 -24.15 18.67 10.92
CA PRO A 222 -23.04 19.13 11.76
C PRO A 222 -22.78 20.64 11.75
N ALA A 223 -23.31 21.36 10.75
CA ALA A 223 -23.25 22.82 10.63
C ALA A 223 -24.33 23.55 11.47
N GLN A 224 -25.37 22.85 11.90
CA GLN A 224 -26.46 23.38 12.72
C GLN A 224 -26.18 23.24 14.22
N ILE A 225 -25.18 22.44 14.61
CA ILE A 225 -24.65 22.39 15.98
C ILE A 225 -23.92 23.72 16.23
N ALA A 226 -24.66 24.67 16.82
CA ALA A 226 -24.31 26.09 16.85
C ALA A 226 -23.12 26.41 17.77
N ASP A 227 -23.00 25.70 18.90
CA ASP A 227 -22.00 26.00 19.91
C ASP A 227 -20.72 25.19 19.72
N ALA A 228 -19.59 25.88 19.62
CA ALA A 228 -18.27 25.25 19.57
C ALA A 228 -17.99 24.39 20.83
N ASP A 229 -18.60 24.75 21.95
CA ASP A 229 -18.48 24.05 23.25
C ASP A 229 -19.22 22.70 23.30
N ASP A 230 -20.00 22.37 22.28
CA ASP A 230 -20.66 21.06 22.15
C ASP A 230 -19.85 20.05 21.32
N TRP A 231 -18.66 20.46 20.85
CA TRP A 231 -17.71 19.60 20.16
C TRP A 231 -16.56 19.21 21.09
N TYR A 232 -16.52 17.94 21.50
CA TYR A 232 -15.57 17.46 22.50
C TYR A 232 -14.38 16.74 21.86
N PRO A 233 -13.13 17.19 22.09
CA PRO A 233 -11.95 16.65 21.41
C PRO A 233 -11.49 15.32 22.01
N HIS A 234 -11.07 14.40 21.13
CA HIS A 234 -10.46 13.12 21.47
C HIS A 234 -9.17 12.94 20.65
N HIS A 235 -8.03 12.80 21.32
CA HIS A 235 -6.72 12.84 20.65
C HIS A 235 -6.15 11.45 20.39
N PHE A 236 -5.60 11.27 19.19
CA PHE A 236 -4.89 10.08 18.75
C PHE A 236 -3.46 10.47 18.38
N GLY A 237 -2.47 9.84 19.03
CA GLY A 237 -1.07 10.25 18.98
C GLY A 237 -0.77 11.41 19.95
N PRO A 238 0.34 12.15 19.75
CA PRO A 238 0.71 13.27 20.61
C PRO A 238 -0.37 14.36 20.63
N ALA A 239 -0.88 14.70 21.81
CA ALA A 239 -1.86 15.78 21.98
C ALA A 239 -1.31 17.12 21.45
N PRO A 240 -2.15 17.98 20.84
CA PRO A 240 -1.70 19.26 20.32
C PRO A 240 -1.21 20.19 21.43
N ALA A 241 -0.31 21.11 21.08
CA ALA A 241 0.11 22.16 22.00
C ALA A 241 -1.11 23.00 22.41
N GLY A 242 -1.38 23.09 23.71
CA GLY A 242 -2.57 23.76 24.26
C GLY A 242 -3.75 22.84 24.57
N ALA A 243 -3.64 21.52 24.31
CA ALA A 243 -4.63 20.54 24.76
C ALA A 243 -4.80 20.58 26.28
N GLU A 244 -6.03 20.55 26.75
CA GLU A 244 -6.32 20.54 28.17
C GLU A 244 -6.07 19.15 28.77
N ARG A 245 -5.60 19.11 30.02
CA ARG A 245 -5.33 17.84 30.71
C ARG A 245 -6.58 16.96 30.88
N ALA A 246 -7.77 17.58 30.82
CA ALA A 246 -9.06 16.91 30.92
C ALA A 246 -9.45 16.17 29.63
N GLU A 247 -8.83 16.48 28.50
CA GLU A 247 -9.16 15.93 27.18
C GLU A 247 -8.66 14.48 27.06
N PRO A 248 -9.50 13.56 26.55
CA PRO A 248 -9.15 12.16 26.45
C PRO A 248 -8.12 11.91 25.35
N VAL A 249 -7.10 11.11 25.68
CA VAL A 249 -6.08 10.60 24.74
C VAL A 249 -6.29 9.11 24.55
N ALA A 250 -6.31 8.67 23.30
CA ALA A 250 -6.50 7.28 22.95
C ALA A 250 -5.32 6.40 23.38
N ALA A 251 -5.63 5.19 23.83
CA ALA A 251 -4.65 4.18 24.17
C ALA A 251 -4.52 3.16 23.03
N TRP A 252 -3.29 2.75 22.73
CA TRP A 252 -3.04 1.65 21.81
C TRP A 252 -3.45 0.31 22.42
N VAL A 253 -4.08 -0.54 21.63
CA VAL A 253 -4.57 -1.87 22.02
C VAL A 253 -3.71 -2.94 21.34
N ARG A 254 -3.33 -3.97 22.10
CA ARG A 254 -2.47 -5.05 21.58
C ARG A 254 -3.16 -5.98 20.57
N ARG A 255 -4.49 -6.00 20.58
CA ARG A 255 -5.30 -6.80 19.66
C ARG A 255 -5.32 -6.15 18.27
N GLU A 256 -5.43 -6.98 17.25
CA GLU A 256 -5.50 -6.51 15.85
C GLU A 256 -6.83 -5.82 15.52
N SER A 257 -7.91 -6.30 16.14
CA SER A 257 -9.28 -5.79 15.99
C SER A 257 -10.04 -6.00 17.30
N GLU A 258 -11.01 -5.16 17.58
CA GLU A 258 -12.00 -5.40 18.63
C GLU A 258 -13.02 -6.47 18.23
N ILE A 259 -13.25 -6.65 16.92
CA ILE A 259 -14.20 -7.63 16.38
C ILE A 259 -13.56 -9.02 16.38
N PRO A 260 -14.19 -10.03 17.02
CA PRO A 260 -13.65 -11.38 17.07
C PRO A 260 -13.35 -11.98 15.69
N GLY A 261 -12.16 -12.55 15.54
CA GLY A 261 -11.72 -13.22 14.32
C GLY A 261 -11.48 -12.32 13.10
N GLN A 262 -11.57 -10.99 13.25
CA GLN A 262 -11.25 -10.05 12.17
C GLN A 262 -9.77 -9.66 12.24
N PRO A 263 -9.02 -9.74 11.12
CA PRO A 263 -7.66 -9.20 11.06
C PRO A 263 -7.69 -7.67 11.11
N SER A 264 -6.52 -7.06 11.35
CA SER A 264 -6.39 -5.60 11.23
C SER A 264 -6.68 -5.13 9.81
N LEU A 265 -7.29 -3.95 9.68
CA LEU A 265 -7.52 -3.28 8.38
C LEU A 265 -6.28 -2.54 7.87
N ILE A 266 -5.16 -2.62 8.59
CA ILE A 266 -3.94 -1.89 8.29
C ILE A 266 -3.03 -2.77 7.43
N ASP A 267 -2.68 -2.28 6.23
CA ASP A 267 -1.81 -2.98 5.28
C ASP A 267 -0.29 -2.96 5.66
N SER A 268 0.03 -2.63 6.91
CA SER A 268 1.40 -2.48 7.41
C SER A 268 1.58 -3.16 8.77
N PRO A 269 2.82 -3.49 9.17
CA PRO A 269 3.07 -4.10 10.47
C PRO A 269 2.47 -3.29 11.61
N ILE A 270 1.83 -3.99 12.53
CA ILE A 270 1.30 -3.40 13.76
C ILE A 270 2.49 -3.03 14.64
N GLU A 271 2.56 -1.77 15.04
CA GLU A 271 3.64 -1.21 15.84
C GLU A 271 3.05 -0.44 17.02
N ARG A 272 3.53 -0.73 18.22
CA ARG A 272 3.03 -0.11 19.44
C ARG A 272 3.04 1.42 19.34
N ASP A 273 1.90 2.03 19.62
CA ASP A 273 1.66 3.48 19.60
C ASP A 273 1.85 4.17 18.22
N LEU A 274 2.19 3.42 17.16
CA LEU A 274 2.44 3.93 15.80
C LEU A 274 1.49 3.36 14.75
N ALA A 275 1.07 2.10 14.87
CA ALA A 275 0.17 1.46 13.93
C ALA A 275 -0.62 0.36 14.63
N GLY A 276 -1.94 0.36 14.46
CA GLY A 276 -2.81 -0.65 15.05
C GLY A 276 -4.16 -0.08 15.47
N LEU A 277 -4.76 -0.80 16.41
CA LEU A 277 -6.03 -0.44 17.01
C LEU A 277 -5.82 0.54 18.18
N PHE A 278 -6.54 1.65 18.16
CA PHE A 278 -6.57 2.62 19.24
C PHE A 278 -7.98 2.69 19.85
N THR A 279 -8.07 2.88 21.15
CA THR A 279 -9.36 3.03 21.85
C THR A 279 -9.38 4.24 22.76
N VAL A 280 -10.54 4.89 22.82
CA VAL A 280 -10.80 6.02 23.72
C VAL A 280 -12.27 6.03 24.13
N LEU A 281 -12.55 6.31 25.39
CA LEU A 281 -13.92 6.48 25.86
C LEU A 281 -14.48 7.81 25.35
N ILE A 282 -15.72 7.81 24.87
CA ILE A 282 -16.40 9.02 24.42
C ILE A 282 -16.76 9.85 25.65
N GLN A 283 -16.23 11.07 25.72
CA GLN A 283 -16.37 11.93 26.90
C GLN A 283 -16.58 13.39 26.51
N ARG A 284 -17.36 14.09 27.34
CA ARG A 284 -17.52 15.54 27.30
C ARG A 284 -16.45 16.18 28.17
N ALA A 285 -15.31 16.54 27.57
CA ALA A 285 -14.29 17.32 28.26
C ALA A 285 -14.89 18.65 28.78
N ASN A 286 -14.34 19.18 29.87
CA ASN A 286 -14.77 20.45 30.48
C ASN A 286 -16.22 20.52 30.98
N ARG A 287 -16.85 19.36 31.21
CA ARG A 287 -18.14 19.25 31.90
C ARG A 287 -18.00 18.46 33.21
N PRO A 288 -18.81 18.75 34.25
CA PRO A 288 -18.78 17.99 35.50
C PRO A 288 -19.24 16.54 35.29
N VAL A 289 -20.28 16.31 34.47
CA VAL A 289 -20.69 14.98 34.00
C VAL A 289 -20.20 14.79 32.58
N ARG A 290 -19.33 13.82 32.35
CA ARG A 290 -18.62 13.65 31.07
C ARG A 290 -19.31 12.68 30.12
N THR A 291 -20.48 12.17 30.50
CA THR A 291 -21.22 11.23 29.66
C THR A 291 -21.88 11.97 28.49
N LEU A 292 -21.63 11.50 27.26
CA LEU A 292 -22.22 12.07 26.04
C LEU A 292 -23.51 11.32 25.67
N VAL A 293 -24.59 12.08 25.48
CA VAL A 293 -25.95 11.55 25.28
C VAL A 293 -26.55 12.17 24.03
N GLY A 294 -27.19 11.34 23.20
CA GLY A 294 -27.98 11.77 22.04
C GLY A 294 -28.14 10.65 21.01
N ARG A 295 -29.25 10.66 20.27
CA ARG A 295 -29.53 9.67 19.21
C ARG A 295 -28.48 9.61 18.12
N PHE A 296 -28.06 10.77 17.63
CA PHE A 296 -27.15 10.97 16.52
C PHE A 296 -25.76 11.33 17.03
N LEU A 297 -24.72 10.68 16.51
CA LEU A 297 -23.32 10.99 16.80
C LEU A 297 -22.65 11.65 15.59
N HIS A 298 -22.03 12.80 15.82
CA HIS A 298 -21.38 13.62 14.81
C HIS A 298 -19.88 13.63 15.02
N PHE A 299 -19.12 13.66 13.92
CA PHE A 299 -17.65 13.71 13.95
C PHE A 299 -17.09 14.82 13.07
N LYS A 300 -16.09 15.51 13.62
CA LYS A 300 -15.12 16.31 12.86
C LYS A 300 -13.74 15.75 13.16
N ILE A 301 -12.95 15.49 12.14
CA ILE A 301 -11.57 15.00 12.29
C ILE A 301 -10.60 16.07 11.82
N ALA A 302 -9.57 16.32 12.61
CA ALA A 302 -8.48 17.24 12.31
C ALA A 302 -7.15 16.50 12.36
N PHE A 303 -6.56 16.26 11.19
CA PHE A 303 -5.27 15.62 11.01
C PHE A 303 -4.12 16.61 11.21
N ARG A 304 -3.05 16.13 11.84
CA ARG A 304 -1.80 16.86 12.06
C ARG A 304 -0.63 15.97 11.64
N GLY A 305 0.05 16.40 10.58
CA GLY A 305 1.23 15.74 10.05
C GLY A 305 2.38 16.72 9.86
N HIS A 306 3.41 16.25 9.18
CA HIS A 306 4.51 17.07 8.70
C HIS A 306 4.74 16.78 7.22
N LEU A 307 5.68 17.48 6.58
CA LEU A 307 5.89 17.33 5.14
C LEU A 307 6.33 15.93 4.69
N HIS A 308 6.75 15.08 5.63
CA HIS A 308 7.31 13.74 5.36
C HIS A 308 6.40 12.59 5.82
N ALA A 309 5.45 12.83 6.74
CA ALA A 309 4.52 11.80 7.19
C ALA A 309 3.18 12.41 7.58
N THR A 310 2.12 11.66 7.27
CA THR A 310 0.74 12.00 7.60
C THR A 310 0.16 10.86 8.44
N PRO A 311 -0.74 11.16 9.40
CA PRO A 311 -1.56 10.12 9.99
C PRO A 311 -2.48 9.53 8.91
N CYS A 312 -2.84 8.26 9.07
CA CYS A 312 -3.81 7.57 8.23
C CYS A 312 -4.84 6.88 9.14
N VAL A 313 -6.12 6.99 8.77
CA VAL A 313 -7.24 6.36 9.47
C VAL A 313 -7.95 5.45 8.49
N HIS A 314 -8.07 4.17 8.85
CA HIS A 314 -8.70 3.15 8.01
C HIS A 314 -10.17 2.95 8.40
N ALA A 315 -10.46 2.93 9.70
CA ALA A 315 -11.81 2.79 10.21
C ALA A 315 -11.98 3.50 11.56
N ILE A 316 -13.16 4.07 11.78
CA ILE A 316 -13.63 4.59 13.07
C ILE A 316 -14.92 3.87 13.40
N ARG A 317 -14.99 3.25 14.59
CA ARG A 317 -16.14 2.49 15.05
C ARG A 317 -16.56 3.02 16.40
N ALA A 318 -17.83 3.38 16.52
CA ALA A 318 -18.41 3.93 17.75
C ALA A 318 -19.40 2.95 18.35
N TYR A 319 -19.28 2.71 19.65
CA TYR A 319 -20.12 1.77 20.39
C TYR A 319 -21.15 2.51 21.24
N GLY A 320 -22.39 2.02 21.20
CA GLY A 320 -23.51 2.48 22.03
C GLY A 320 -24.70 1.51 21.90
N PRO A 321 -25.65 1.51 22.84
CA PRO A 321 -25.64 2.27 24.09
C PRO A 321 -24.62 1.72 25.11
N ARG A 322 -24.09 2.59 25.95
CA ARG A 322 -23.08 2.25 26.97
C ARG A 322 -23.60 1.24 27.99
N PHE A 323 -22.88 0.11 28.10
CA PHE A 323 -23.08 -0.84 29.19
C PHE A 323 -22.28 -0.41 30.43
N SER A 324 -22.91 0.32 31.34
CA SER A 324 -22.28 0.84 32.56
C SER A 324 -22.28 -0.21 33.68
N TYR A 325 -21.11 -0.72 34.06
CA TYR A 325 -20.95 -1.64 35.20
C TYR A 325 -21.42 -1.00 36.52
N GLN A 326 -21.22 0.30 36.68
CA GLN A 326 -21.69 1.06 37.84
C GLN A 326 -23.21 0.98 37.97
N ASP A 327 -23.95 1.16 36.87
CA ASP A 327 -25.41 1.17 36.92
C ASP A 327 -26.00 -0.23 37.06
N LYS A 328 -25.32 -1.24 36.48
CA LYS A 328 -25.78 -2.63 36.49
C LYS A 328 -25.47 -3.38 37.78
N TYR A 329 -24.28 -3.18 38.34
CA TYR A 329 -23.77 -4.02 39.41
C TYR A 329 -23.58 -3.30 40.75
N LEU A 330 -23.44 -1.97 40.76
CA LEU A 330 -23.25 -1.23 42.00
C LEU A 330 -24.57 -0.63 42.55
N PRO A 331 -24.67 -0.47 43.89
CA PRO A 331 -25.79 0.23 44.52
C PRO A 331 -25.99 1.65 43.99
N ALA A 332 -27.23 2.13 44.06
CA ALA A 332 -27.62 3.46 43.55
C ALA A 332 -26.81 4.64 44.15
N LEU A 333 -26.24 4.48 45.36
CA LEU A 333 -25.38 5.49 46.00
C LEU A 333 -24.15 5.85 45.15
N TYR A 334 -23.66 4.93 44.32
CA TYR A 334 -22.50 5.16 43.45
C TYR A 334 -22.86 5.80 42.12
N ARG A 335 -24.15 6.00 41.82
CA ARG A 335 -24.62 6.51 40.53
C ARG A 335 -24.56 8.04 40.47
N GLU A 336 -24.64 8.56 39.25
CA GLU A 336 -24.68 10.00 39.04
C GLU A 336 -25.95 10.60 39.65
N SER A 337 -25.77 11.73 40.33
CA SER A 337 -26.84 12.48 40.99
C SER A 337 -27.00 13.89 40.42
N LEU A 338 -26.04 14.36 39.63
CA LEU A 338 -26.08 15.65 38.96
C LEU A 338 -26.73 15.50 37.58
N PHE A 339 -27.75 16.32 37.32
CA PHE A 339 -28.50 16.32 36.07
C PHE A 339 -28.49 17.71 35.43
N SER A 340 -28.94 17.81 34.18
CA SER A 340 -29.11 19.08 33.48
C SER A 340 -29.97 20.05 34.31
N PRO A 341 -29.61 21.34 34.43
CA PRO A 341 -28.57 22.06 33.67
C PRO A 341 -27.18 22.07 34.31
N GLU A 342 -27.04 21.73 35.59
CA GLU A 342 -25.76 21.81 36.31
C GLU A 342 -24.73 20.80 35.77
N ALA A 343 -25.20 19.62 35.36
CA ALA A 343 -24.37 18.61 34.69
C ALA A 343 -23.75 19.11 33.37
N ASP A 344 -24.43 20.06 32.71
CA ASP A 344 -24.05 20.61 31.42
C ASP A 344 -23.29 21.93 31.54
N ALA A 345 -22.96 22.41 32.74
CA ALA A 345 -22.20 23.66 32.87
C ALA A 345 -20.78 23.53 32.28
N VAL A 346 -20.33 24.54 31.51
CA VAL A 346 -18.95 24.63 31.03
C VAL A 346 -18.05 24.93 32.24
N ALA A 347 -17.17 23.99 32.59
CA ALA A 347 -16.29 24.06 33.75
C ALA A 347 -14.85 23.64 33.37
N PRO A 348 -14.12 24.47 32.58
CA PRO A 348 -12.76 24.16 32.15
C PRO A 348 -11.82 24.06 33.35
N GLY A 349 -10.92 23.08 33.35
CA GLY A 349 -9.99 22.82 34.45
C GLY A 349 -10.61 22.27 35.75
N GLN A 350 -11.94 22.12 35.85
CA GLN A 350 -12.56 21.45 36.99
C GLN A 350 -12.54 19.92 36.86
N SER A 351 -12.50 19.24 38.00
CA SER A 351 -12.61 17.78 38.05
C SER A 351 -14.06 17.33 37.79
N SER A 352 -14.23 16.16 37.17
CA SER A 352 -15.56 15.55 37.02
C SER A 352 -16.17 15.21 38.38
N THR A 353 -17.48 14.94 38.42
CA THR A 353 -18.13 14.37 39.60
C THR A 353 -17.46 13.04 40.00
N ARG A 354 -17.60 12.65 41.27
CA ARG A 354 -17.05 11.38 41.77
C ARG A 354 -17.71 10.16 41.11
N PRO A 355 -19.05 10.12 40.92
CA PRO A 355 -19.70 9.04 40.17
C PRO A 355 -19.25 8.95 38.71
N ASP A 356 -19.11 10.08 38.00
CA ASP A 356 -18.61 10.07 36.62
C ASP A 356 -17.18 9.50 36.54
N PHE A 357 -16.29 9.95 37.44
CA PHE A 357 -14.95 9.41 37.53
C PHE A 357 -14.95 7.89 37.78
N LEU A 358 -15.76 7.41 38.72
CA LEU A 358 -15.88 5.98 39.03
C LEU A 358 -16.35 5.19 37.80
N GLY A 359 -17.37 5.67 37.10
CA GLY A 359 -17.90 5.00 35.91
C GLY A 359 -16.87 4.92 34.79
N ARG A 360 -16.06 5.97 34.60
CA ARG A 360 -14.95 5.97 33.64
C ARG A 360 -13.78 5.09 34.08
N PHE A 361 -13.48 5.05 35.38
CA PHE A 361 -12.47 4.15 35.94
C PHE A 361 -12.84 2.68 35.72
N LEU A 362 -14.10 2.31 35.98
CA LEU A 362 -14.62 0.95 35.74
C LEU A 362 -14.62 0.58 34.24
N ALA A 363 -14.80 1.54 33.35
CA ALA A 363 -14.73 1.33 31.90
C ALA A 363 -13.35 0.86 31.40
N ASN A 364 -12.28 1.03 32.19
CA ASN A 364 -10.98 0.45 31.85
C ASN A 364 -10.97 -1.08 31.99
N PHE A 365 -11.63 -1.62 33.01
CA PHE A 365 -11.73 -3.07 33.21
C PHE A 365 -12.69 -3.69 32.21
N GLU A 366 -13.85 -3.06 32.01
CA GLU A 366 -14.81 -3.44 30.98
C GLU A 366 -14.16 -3.45 29.59
N GLY A 367 -13.35 -2.44 29.26
CA GLY A 367 -12.62 -2.38 28.00
C GLY A 367 -11.60 -3.51 27.77
N VAL A 368 -11.25 -4.28 28.79
CA VAL A 368 -10.42 -5.50 28.68
C VAL A 368 -11.28 -6.75 28.68
N LEU A 369 -12.30 -6.82 29.55
CA LEU A 369 -13.13 -8.00 29.75
C LEU A 369 -14.14 -8.22 28.61
N THR A 370 -14.84 -7.17 28.16
CA THR A 370 -15.83 -7.27 27.08
C THR A 370 -15.24 -7.88 25.80
N PRO A 371 -14.08 -7.41 25.29
CA PRO A 371 -13.35 -8.09 24.22
C PRO A 371 -13.14 -9.61 24.38
N ILE A 372 -12.82 -10.07 25.59
CA ILE A 372 -12.55 -11.48 25.88
C ILE A 372 -13.87 -12.27 25.87
N GLU A 373 -14.92 -11.71 26.45
CA GLU A 373 -16.26 -12.29 26.43
C GLU A 373 -16.78 -12.40 24.99
N ASP A 374 -16.57 -11.37 24.16
CA ASP A 374 -16.92 -11.38 22.75
C ASP A 374 -16.17 -12.47 21.98
N ASP A 375 -14.87 -12.66 22.22
CA ASP A 375 -14.08 -13.75 21.62
C ASP A 375 -14.60 -15.13 22.02
N ILE A 376 -14.97 -15.32 23.29
CA ILE A 376 -15.55 -16.58 23.78
C ILE A 376 -16.91 -16.83 23.14
N ALA A 377 -17.77 -15.81 23.11
CA ALA A 377 -19.09 -15.89 22.49
C ALA A 377 -18.99 -16.19 20.98
N ALA A 378 -17.96 -15.64 20.32
CA ALA A 378 -17.68 -15.85 18.91
C ALA A 378 -16.76 -17.06 18.62
N SER A 379 -16.47 -17.91 19.61
CA SER A 379 -15.57 -19.07 19.44
C SER A 379 -15.99 -20.04 18.34
N TRP A 380 -17.27 -20.07 17.97
CA TRP A 380 -17.78 -20.83 16.83
C TRP A 380 -17.14 -20.42 15.50
N LEU A 381 -16.61 -19.19 15.37
CA LEU A 381 -15.86 -18.73 14.19
C LEU A 381 -14.60 -19.57 13.94
N LEU A 382 -14.03 -20.19 14.98
CA LEU A 382 -12.89 -21.11 14.87
C LEU A 382 -13.26 -22.45 14.22
N THR A 383 -14.55 -22.71 14.00
CA THR A 383 -15.05 -23.91 13.29
C THR A 383 -15.41 -23.63 11.84
N ASP A 384 -15.43 -22.37 11.42
CA ASP A 384 -15.67 -21.96 10.04
C ASP A 384 -14.34 -21.87 9.28
N PRO A 385 -14.14 -22.67 8.20
CA PRO A 385 -12.95 -22.60 7.37
C PRO A 385 -12.68 -21.22 6.75
N GLU A 386 -13.64 -20.32 6.63
CA GLU A 386 -13.40 -18.96 6.12
C GLU A 386 -12.86 -18.00 7.19
N ARG A 387 -13.18 -18.25 8.46
CA ARG A 387 -12.93 -17.32 9.56
C ARG A 387 -11.82 -17.77 10.50
N THR A 388 -11.56 -19.06 10.57
CA THR A 388 -10.54 -19.64 11.44
C THR A 388 -9.17 -19.05 11.10
N PRO A 389 -8.31 -18.67 12.06
CA PRO A 389 -6.95 -18.21 11.77
C PRO A 389 -6.14 -19.23 10.96
N ASP A 390 -5.16 -18.79 10.16
CA ASP A 390 -4.38 -19.68 9.29
C ASP A 390 -3.66 -20.81 10.07
N ALA A 391 -3.25 -20.54 11.31
CA ALA A 391 -2.65 -21.52 12.20
C ALA A 391 -3.64 -22.61 12.69
N GLY A 392 -4.95 -22.34 12.66
CA GLY A 392 -6.00 -23.28 13.08
C GLY A 392 -6.55 -24.16 11.94
N ILE A 393 -6.18 -23.89 10.69
CA ILE A 393 -6.67 -24.63 9.51
C ILE A 393 -6.31 -26.12 9.59
N ASP A 394 -5.08 -26.44 9.99
CA ASP A 394 -4.61 -27.83 10.06
C ASP A 394 -5.33 -28.60 11.19
N TRP A 395 -5.64 -27.91 12.29
CA TRP A 395 -6.45 -28.47 13.38
C TRP A 395 -7.87 -28.81 12.90
N LEU A 396 -8.52 -27.93 12.14
CA LEU A 396 -9.82 -28.24 11.53
C LEU A 396 -9.75 -29.40 10.53
N GLY A 397 -8.71 -29.44 9.70
CA GLY A 397 -8.49 -30.56 8.77
C GLY A 397 -8.41 -31.91 9.48
N SER A 398 -7.77 -31.95 10.64
CA SER A 398 -7.63 -33.18 11.44
C SER A 398 -8.97 -33.81 11.85
N TRP A 399 -10.03 -33.01 12.03
CA TRP A 399 -11.35 -33.51 12.43
C TRP A 399 -12.04 -34.34 11.35
N ILE A 400 -11.74 -34.04 10.08
CA ILE A 400 -12.37 -34.67 8.92
C ILE A 400 -11.37 -35.48 8.09
N GLY A 401 -10.19 -35.77 8.64
CA GLY A 401 -9.16 -36.56 7.98
C GLY A 401 -8.51 -35.88 6.77
N VAL A 402 -8.55 -34.54 6.70
CA VAL A 402 -7.88 -33.75 5.66
C VAL A 402 -6.52 -33.32 6.17
N ALA A 403 -5.47 -33.69 5.44
CA ALA A 403 -4.12 -33.20 5.63
C ALA A 403 -3.74 -32.27 4.47
N PHE A 404 -3.03 -31.18 4.78
CA PHE A 404 -2.54 -30.24 3.78
C PHE A 404 -1.06 -30.44 3.56
N GLU A 405 -0.65 -30.25 2.30
CA GLU A 405 0.76 -30.13 2.00
C GLU A 405 1.28 -28.75 2.45
N PRO A 406 2.50 -28.64 3.01
CA PRO A 406 3.00 -27.40 3.60
C PRO A 406 3.02 -26.17 2.68
N TRP A 407 3.12 -26.40 1.37
CA TRP A 407 3.18 -25.33 0.35
C TRP A 407 1.80 -24.85 -0.13
N TYR A 408 0.69 -25.41 0.35
CA TYR A 408 -0.64 -24.91 -0.02
C TYR A 408 -0.88 -23.51 0.55
N PRO A 409 -1.17 -22.50 -0.29
CA PRO A 409 -1.65 -21.21 0.18
C PRO A 409 -2.87 -21.36 1.09
N ALA A 410 -2.99 -20.51 2.09
CA ALA A 410 -4.09 -20.57 3.07
C ALA A 410 -5.47 -20.60 2.38
N ALA A 411 -5.67 -19.78 1.35
CA ALA A 411 -6.91 -19.75 0.56
C ALA A 411 -7.28 -21.12 -0.04
N GLN A 412 -6.30 -21.86 -0.58
CA GLN A 412 -6.56 -23.19 -1.15
C GLN A 412 -6.85 -24.22 -0.06
N ARG A 413 -6.18 -24.15 1.10
CA ARG A 413 -6.48 -25.03 2.25
C ARG A 413 -7.91 -24.82 2.76
N ARG A 414 -8.35 -23.57 2.87
CA ARG A 414 -9.73 -23.21 3.24
C ARG A 414 -10.73 -23.75 2.23
N LEU A 415 -10.49 -23.53 0.94
CA LEU A 415 -11.36 -24.05 -0.12
C LEU A 415 -11.42 -25.58 -0.11
N HIS A 416 -10.28 -26.24 0.14
CA HIS A 416 -10.23 -27.70 0.29
C HIS A 416 -11.09 -28.16 1.46
N LEU A 417 -11.01 -27.53 2.64
CA LEU A 417 -11.89 -27.85 3.78
C LEU A 417 -13.38 -27.72 3.42
N GLN A 418 -13.76 -26.61 2.79
CA GLN A 418 -15.15 -26.39 2.38
C GLN A 418 -15.66 -27.45 1.40
N LYS A 419 -14.80 -27.89 0.47
CA LYS A 419 -15.13 -28.89 -0.56
C LYS A 419 -14.82 -30.33 -0.13
N ALA A 420 -14.28 -30.54 1.07
CA ALA A 420 -13.88 -31.86 1.54
C ALA A 420 -15.03 -32.88 1.51
N PRO A 421 -16.28 -32.57 1.93
CA PRO A 421 -17.38 -33.54 1.84
C PRO A 421 -17.69 -33.96 0.39
N GLU A 422 -17.58 -33.04 -0.57
CA GLU A 422 -17.78 -33.35 -1.99
C GLU A 422 -16.63 -34.19 -2.56
N LEU A 423 -15.38 -33.85 -2.20
CA LEU A 423 -14.19 -34.60 -2.59
C LEU A 423 -14.24 -36.04 -2.07
N HIS A 424 -14.57 -36.26 -0.80
CA HIS A 424 -14.68 -37.60 -0.23
C HIS A 424 -15.76 -38.44 -0.93
N ARG A 425 -16.93 -37.85 -1.20
CA ARG A 425 -18.03 -38.53 -1.89
C ARG A 425 -17.72 -38.86 -3.36
N ARG A 426 -16.89 -38.06 -4.03
CA ARG A 426 -16.55 -38.21 -5.45
C ARG A 426 -15.15 -38.76 -5.69
N ARG A 427 -14.46 -39.20 -4.64
CA ARG A 427 -13.10 -39.73 -4.73
C ARG A 427 -13.04 -40.86 -5.75
N GLY A 428 -12.00 -40.86 -6.57
CA GLY A 428 -11.83 -41.86 -7.62
C GLY A 428 -12.72 -41.67 -8.87
N THR A 429 -13.54 -40.61 -8.93
CA THR A 429 -14.30 -40.26 -10.14
C THR A 429 -13.62 -39.13 -10.92
N LEU A 430 -13.88 -39.04 -12.22
CA LEU A 430 -13.39 -37.94 -13.06
C LEU A 430 -13.78 -36.56 -12.49
N ARG A 431 -15.02 -36.44 -11.97
CA ARG A 431 -15.49 -35.20 -11.32
C ARG A 431 -14.72 -34.89 -10.04
N GLY A 432 -14.35 -35.91 -9.27
CA GLY A 432 -13.54 -35.76 -8.06
C GLY A 432 -12.12 -35.30 -8.38
N VAL A 433 -11.47 -35.92 -9.37
CA VAL A 433 -10.13 -35.53 -9.84
C VAL A 433 -10.14 -34.10 -10.37
N ARG A 434 -11.12 -33.74 -11.21
CA ARG A 434 -11.29 -32.36 -11.71
C ARG A 434 -11.47 -31.36 -10.57
N LEU A 435 -12.33 -31.65 -9.59
CA LEU A 435 -12.55 -30.77 -8.44
C LEU A 435 -11.27 -30.60 -7.60
N ALA A 436 -10.53 -31.68 -7.35
CA ALA A 436 -9.30 -31.61 -6.56
C ALA A 436 -8.21 -30.80 -7.24
N LEU A 437 -8.04 -30.98 -8.56
CA LEU A 437 -7.11 -30.19 -9.37
C LEU A 437 -7.53 -28.72 -9.40
N ASP A 438 -8.82 -28.43 -9.57
CA ASP A 438 -9.35 -27.06 -9.56
C ASP A 438 -9.03 -26.33 -8.26
N ILE A 439 -9.20 -27.01 -7.12
CA ILE A 439 -8.88 -26.45 -5.79
C ILE A 439 -7.38 -26.23 -5.63
N ALA A 440 -6.55 -27.23 -5.97
CA ALA A 440 -5.10 -27.17 -5.82
C ALA A 440 -4.44 -26.11 -6.70
N THR A 441 -5.08 -25.78 -7.83
CA THR A 441 -4.53 -24.86 -8.83
C THR A 441 -5.30 -23.54 -8.91
N ALA A 442 -6.11 -23.25 -7.89
CA ALA A 442 -6.90 -22.03 -7.75
C ALA A 442 -7.79 -21.69 -8.98
N GLY A 443 -8.37 -22.70 -9.64
CA GLY A 443 -9.27 -22.51 -10.78
C GLY A 443 -8.75 -23.07 -12.11
N GLY A 444 -7.61 -23.77 -12.12
CA GLY A 444 -7.02 -24.24 -13.39
C GLY A 444 -7.96 -25.09 -14.26
N VAL A 445 -8.87 -25.87 -13.67
CA VAL A 445 -9.81 -26.70 -14.44
C VAL A 445 -11.01 -25.91 -14.92
N ARG A 446 -11.59 -25.04 -14.09
CA ARG A 446 -12.74 -24.19 -14.48
C ARG A 446 -12.36 -23.16 -15.53
N ASP A 447 -11.13 -22.65 -15.47
CA ASP A 447 -10.64 -21.69 -16.44
C ASP A 447 -10.40 -22.38 -17.78
N GLY A 448 -10.05 -23.68 -17.76
CA GLY A 448 -9.75 -24.47 -18.95
C GLY A 448 -8.25 -24.61 -19.21
N ARG A 449 -7.41 -24.02 -18.34
CA ARG A 449 -5.95 -24.19 -18.32
C ARG A 449 -5.54 -25.65 -18.09
N ILE A 450 -6.33 -26.41 -17.33
CA ILE A 450 -6.11 -27.82 -17.03
C ILE A 450 -7.29 -28.64 -17.53
N VAL A 451 -7.03 -29.57 -18.45
CA VAL A 451 -8.05 -30.45 -19.00
C VAL A 451 -7.75 -31.90 -18.62
N VAL A 452 -8.75 -32.59 -18.07
CA VAL A 452 -8.65 -34.01 -17.69
C VAL A 452 -9.39 -34.85 -18.73
N LEU A 453 -8.65 -35.69 -19.45
CA LEU A 453 -9.11 -36.53 -20.57
C LEU A 453 -8.96 -38.01 -20.20
N GLU A 454 -9.97 -38.82 -20.48
CA GLU A 454 -9.83 -40.28 -20.40
C GLU A 454 -9.39 -40.81 -21.77
N ASP A 455 -8.30 -41.57 -21.82
CA ASP A 455 -7.67 -41.96 -23.09
C ASP A 455 -8.58 -42.89 -23.92
N PHE A 456 -9.56 -43.57 -23.29
CA PHE A 456 -10.50 -44.43 -24.02
C PHE A 456 -11.40 -43.65 -24.99
N TRP A 457 -11.59 -42.34 -24.80
CA TRP A 457 -12.31 -41.49 -25.76
C TRP A 457 -11.62 -41.47 -27.13
N PHE A 458 -10.30 -41.70 -27.17
CA PHE A 458 -9.53 -41.81 -28.41
C PHE A 458 -9.74 -43.13 -29.16
N ARG A 459 -10.58 -44.05 -28.64
CA ARG A 459 -10.96 -45.29 -29.33
C ARG A 459 -12.00 -45.11 -30.43
N ARG A 460 -12.60 -43.94 -30.60
CA ARG A 460 -13.56 -43.66 -31.68
C ARG A 460 -13.07 -42.50 -32.52
N THR A 461 -12.31 -42.81 -33.57
CA THR A 461 -11.83 -41.85 -34.56
C THR A 461 -12.93 -41.53 -35.58
N LEU A 462 -14.05 -40.96 -35.16
CA LEU A 462 -14.95 -40.32 -36.10
C LEU A 462 -14.42 -38.91 -36.37
N GLN A 463 -13.54 -38.80 -37.37
CA GLN A 463 -13.22 -37.50 -37.95
C GLN A 463 -14.51 -36.93 -38.55
N THR A 464 -15.07 -35.87 -37.96
CA THR A 464 -15.85 -34.93 -38.77
C THR A 464 -14.82 -34.10 -39.53
N VAL A 465 -14.57 -34.46 -40.79
CA VAL A 465 -13.71 -33.68 -41.67
C VAL A 465 -14.46 -32.40 -42.03
N LEU A 466 -14.11 -31.29 -41.39
CA LEU A 466 -14.65 -29.97 -41.72
C LEU A 466 -13.86 -29.40 -42.91
N GLY A 467 -14.57 -29.04 -43.98
CA GLY A 467 -13.98 -28.37 -45.16
C GLY A 467 -13.64 -29.29 -46.34
N VAL A 468 -13.97 -30.58 -46.29
CA VAL A 468 -13.89 -31.49 -47.45
C VAL A 468 -15.31 -31.90 -47.85
N SER A 469 -15.73 -31.53 -49.06
CA SER A 469 -16.97 -32.06 -49.65
C SER A 469 -16.75 -33.53 -49.99
N LEU A 470 -17.45 -34.41 -49.27
CA LEU A 470 -17.55 -35.84 -49.57
C LEU A 470 -18.83 -36.14 -50.36
N ASP A 471 -19.41 -35.12 -50.99
CA ASP A 471 -20.64 -35.26 -51.76
C ASP A 471 -20.35 -36.15 -52.97
N LYS A 472 -20.73 -37.42 -52.86
CA LYS A 472 -21.02 -38.23 -54.04
C LYS A 472 -22.43 -37.89 -54.44
N GLU A 473 -22.58 -37.02 -55.44
CA GLU A 473 -23.90 -36.71 -56.00
C GLU A 473 -24.60 -37.97 -56.54
N HIS A 474 -23.84 -39.00 -56.95
CA HIS A 474 -24.36 -40.30 -57.40
C HIS A 474 -23.48 -41.48 -56.93
N ASP A 475 -24.09 -42.48 -56.28
CA ASP A 475 -23.48 -43.76 -55.96
C ASP A 475 -23.96 -44.84 -56.96
N GLU A 476 -23.02 -45.45 -57.70
CA GLU A 476 -23.30 -46.44 -58.76
C GLU A 476 -23.99 -47.72 -58.27
N LEU A 477 -23.92 -48.01 -56.96
CA LEU A 477 -24.58 -49.17 -56.35
C LEU A 477 -26.00 -48.87 -55.84
N LEU A 478 -26.34 -47.59 -55.62
CA LEU A 478 -27.58 -47.20 -54.90
C LEU A 478 -28.53 -46.33 -55.74
N GLY A 479 -28.13 -45.87 -56.93
CA GLY A 479 -29.04 -45.38 -57.96
C GLY A 479 -29.87 -44.14 -57.61
N GLY A 480 -29.39 -43.24 -56.75
CA GLY A 480 -30.05 -41.97 -56.43
C GLY A 480 -29.23 -41.04 -55.52
N PRO A 481 -29.68 -39.78 -55.32
CA PRO A 481 -28.98 -38.79 -54.49
C PRO A 481 -29.08 -39.16 -53.01
N VAL A 482 -27.91 -39.26 -52.34
CA VAL A 482 -27.80 -39.58 -50.92
C VAL A 482 -27.64 -38.30 -50.12
N VAL A 483 -28.51 -38.06 -49.14
CA VAL A 483 -28.30 -37.00 -48.14
C VAL A 483 -27.30 -37.53 -47.11
N SER A 484 -26.10 -36.94 -47.05
CA SER A 484 -25.08 -37.35 -46.08
C SER A 484 -25.49 -36.92 -44.66
N GLY A 485 -25.51 -37.89 -43.73
CA GLY A 485 -25.89 -37.69 -42.32
C GLY A 485 -24.72 -37.31 -41.41
N ASN A 486 -23.66 -36.68 -41.91
CA ASN A 486 -22.36 -36.66 -41.25
C ASN A 486 -21.99 -35.34 -40.56
N SER A 487 -22.88 -34.79 -39.74
CA SER A 487 -22.47 -33.70 -38.83
C SER A 487 -23.29 -33.70 -37.54
N LYS A 488 -22.83 -34.46 -36.55
CA LYS A 488 -23.06 -34.17 -35.14
C LYS A 488 -21.71 -33.86 -34.50
N VAL A 489 -21.52 -32.60 -34.11
CA VAL A 489 -20.32 -32.15 -33.38
C VAL A 489 -20.34 -32.81 -32.00
N GLY A 490 -19.41 -33.73 -31.76
CA GLY A 490 -19.23 -34.43 -30.48
C GLY A 490 -17.83 -34.23 -29.92
N HIS A 491 -17.58 -34.75 -28.72
CA HIS A 491 -16.32 -34.60 -27.97
C HIS A 491 -15.08 -35.29 -28.59
N THR A 492 -15.18 -35.83 -29.81
CA THR A 492 -14.15 -36.68 -30.45
C THR A 492 -13.69 -36.13 -31.81
N LEU A 493 -13.75 -34.81 -32.02
CA LEU A 493 -13.35 -34.18 -33.28
C LEU A 493 -11.82 -34.10 -33.43
N PHE A 494 -11.29 -34.55 -34.57
CA PHE A 494 -9.87 -34.42 -34.97
C PHE A 494 -9.75 -33.77 -36.35
N LEU A 495 -8.84 -32.81 -36.52
CA LEU A 495 -8.40 -32.27 -37.82
C LEU A 495 -6.89 -32.47 -37.94
N GLY A 496 -6.44 -33.30 -38.91
CA GLY A 496 -5.02 -33.57 -39.12
C GLY A 496 -4.74 -34.21 -40.48
N GLU A 497 -3.52 -33.99 -40.99
CA GLU A 497 -3.06 -34.43 -42.30
C GLU A 497 -2.55 -35.90 -42.29
N GLU A 498 -2.83 -36.63 -43.37
CA GLU A 498 -2.51 -38.05 -43.54
C GLU A 498 -0.99 -38.29 -43.70
N LYS A 499 -0.30 -38.85 -42.70
CA LYS A 499 1.11 -39.23 -42.84
C LYS A 499 1.27 -40.61 -43.50
N ARG A 500 1.90 -40.64 -44.68
CA ARG A 500 2.40 -41.86 -45.33
C ARG A 500 3.81 -42.20 -44.86
N PHE A 501 4.07 -43.45 -44.47
CA PHE A 501 5.40 -43.96 -44.13
C PHE A 501 5.72 -45.19 -45.01
N PHE A 502 6.81 -45.13 -45.78
CA PHE A 502 7.29 -46.21 -46.68
C PHE A 502 6.23 -46.81 -47.63
N GLY A 503 5.33 -45.99 -48.20
CA GLY A 503 4.37 -46.45 -49.21
C GLY A 503 3.30 -47.43 -48.70
N TYR A 504 3.30 -47.78 -47.41
CA TYR A 504 2.27 -48.58 -46.77
C TYR A 504 1.36 -47.69 -45.92
N ASP A 505 0.06 -47.88 -46.10
CA ASP A 505 -0.97 -47.10 -45.43
C ASP A 505 -1.24 -47.66 -44.02
N VAL A 506 -0.35 -47.31 -43.08
CA VAL A 506 -0.44 -47.74 -41.66
C VAL A 506 -1.62 -47.05 -40.95
N THR A 507 -1.97 -45.85 -41.39
CA THR A 507 -3.09 -45.06 -40.86
C THR A 507 -4.41 -45.70 -41.28
N ARG A 508 -4.58 -46.10 -42.55
CA ARG A 508 -5.80 -46.75 -43.05
C ARG A 508 -6.12 -48.10 -42.40
N LYS A 509 -5.13 -48.91 -42.03
CA LYS A 509 -5.39 -50.20 -41.37
C LYS A 509 -5.85 -50.05 -39.92
N LYS A 510 -5.24 -49.13 -39.17
CA LYS A 510 -5.71 -48.75 -37.83
C LYS A 510 -7.08 -48.07 -37.89
N PHE A 511 -7.33 -47.32 -38.96
CA PHE A 511 -8.60 -46.64 -39.26
C PHE A 511 -9.73 -47.63 -39.60
N LEU A 512 -9.50 -48.65 -40.43
CA LEU A 512 -10.51 -49.63 -40.82
C LEU A 512 -11.05 -50.44 -39.63
N ALA A 513 -10.22 -50.70 -38.61
CA ALA A 513 -10.64 -51.35 -37.37
C ALA A 513 -11.65 -50.55 -36.52
N LEU A 514 -11.87 -49.27 -36.83
CA LEU A 514 -12.78 -48.39 -36.10
C LEU A 514 -14.18 -48.32 -36.70
N PHE A 515 -14.42 -48.92 -37.89
CA PHE A 515 -15.66 -48.73 -38.65
C PHE A 515 -16.74 -49.80 -38.44
N ASP A 516 -16.41 -51.00 -37.94
CA ASP A 516 -17.42 -52.01 -37.65
C ASP A 516 -16.94 -53.12 -36.70
N ALA A 517 -17.80 -53.61 -35.81
CA ALA A 517 -17.53 -54.78 -34.97
C ALA A 517 -17.64 -56.10 -35.77
N ASP A 518 -18.26 -56.04 -36.95
CA ASP A 518 -18.54 -57.19 -37.83
C ASP A 518 -17.55 -57.33 -39.01
N LEU A 519 -16.41 -56.63 -38.98
CA LEU A 519 -15.34 -56.80 -39.97
C LEU A 519 -14.57 -58.10 -39.68
N ASP A 520 -14.57 -59.03 -40.64
CA ASP A 520 -13.71 -60.23 -40.63
C ASP A 520 -12.23 -59.81 -40.76
N LEU A 521 -11.60 -59.52 -39.61
CA LEU A 521 -10.18 -59.16 -39.53
C LEU A 521 -9.31 -60.43 -39.51
N SER A 522 -8.13 -60.35 -40.13
CA SER A 522 -7.13 -61.39 -39.94
C SER A 522 -6.67 -61.43 -38.47
N ALA A 523 -6.24 -62.60 -37.96
CA ALA A 523 -5.75 -62.72 -36.58
C ALA A 523 -4.61 -61.74 -36.24
N ARG A 524 -3.79 -61.37 -37.24
CA ARG A 524 -2.73 -60.37 -37.10
C ARG A 524 -3.31 -58.96 -36.91
N ASP A 525 -4.32 -58.60 -37.70
CA ASP A 525 -4.93 -57.28 -37.62
C ASP A 525 -5.74 -57.14 -36.33
N GLN A 526 -6.42 -58.19 -35.87
CA GLN A 526 -7.11 -58.20 -34.57
C GLN A 526 -6.15 -57.93 -33.40
N SER A 527 -4.98 -58.57 -33.38
CA SER A 527 -3.96 -58.31 -32.36
C SER A 527 -3.50 -56.85 -32.33
N VAL A 528 -3.39 -56.20 -33.49
CA VAL A 528 -3.00 -54.77 -33.57
C VAL A 528 -4.09 -53.87 -33.00
N VAL A 529 -5.36 -54.23 -33.18
CA VAL A 529 -6.52 -53.51 -32.63
C VAL A 529 -6.60 -53.67 -31.13
N ASP A 530 -6.43 -54.90 -30.63
CA ASP A 530 -6.43 -55.20 -29.20
C ASP A 530 -5.29 -54.47 -28.49
N ASP A 531 -4.08 -54.49 -29.06
CA ASP A 531 -2.92 -53.72 -28.56
C ASP A 531 -3.21 -52.21 -28.53
N PHE A 532 -3.87 -51.68 -29.56
CA PHE A 532 -4.27 -50.27 -29.60
C PHE A 532 -5.29 -49.94 -28.51
N PHE A 533 -6.36 -50.73 -28.35
CA PHE A 533 -7.36 -50.50 -27.31
C PHE A 533 -6.80 -50.68 -25.89
N ALA A 534 -5.90 -51.65 -25.69
CA ALA A 534 -5.17 -51.83 -24.44
C ALA A 534 -4.28 -50.62 -24.14
N SER A 535 -3.66 -50.00 -25.17
CA SER A 535 -2.81 -48.82 -25.00
C SER A 535 -3.57 -47.56 -24.53
N LEU A 536 -4.89 -47.52 -24.71
CA LEU A 536 -5.80 -46.45 -24.29
C LEU A 536 -6.69 -46.83 -23.09
N ALA A 537 -6.64 -48.09 -22.66
CA ALA A 537 -7.42 -48.58 -21.53
C ALA A 537 -6.88 -48.03 -20.20
N HIS A 538 -7.78 -47.77 -19.26
CA HIS A 538 -7.45 -47.42 -17.87
C HIS A 538 -6.43 -46.29 -17.73
N ARG A 539 -6.47 -45.31 -18.64
CA ARG A 539 -5.54 -44.19 -18.69
C ARG A 539 -6.28 -42.87 -18.72
N VAL A 540 -5.73 -41.91 -17.98
CA VAL A 540 -6.19 -40.52 -17.93
C VAL A 540 -5.00 -39.63 -18.23
N THR A 541 -5.17 -38.72 -19.18
CA THR A 541 -4.19 -37.69 -19.52
C THR A 541 -4.70 -36.34 -19.04
N ILE A 542 -3.94 -35.69 -18.17
CA ILE A 542 -4.15 -34.33 -17.69
C ILE A 542 -3.25 -33.41 -18.51
N VAL A 543 -3.87 -32.53 -19.29
CA VAL A 543 -3.19 -31.54 -20.12
C VAL A 543 -3.14 -30.21 -19.37
N VAL A 544 -1.98 -29.56 -19.38
CA VAL A 544 -1.75 -28.25 -18.75
C VAL A 544 -1.31 -27.26 -19.82
N HIS A 545 -2.17 -26.32 -20.20
CA HIS A 545 -2.01 -25.43 -21.36
C HIS A 545 -1.07 -24.24 -21.17
N GLU A 546 -0.70 -23.95 -19.93
CA GLU A 546 0.23 -22.87 -19.63
C GLU A 546 1.56 -23.44 -19.16
N GLN A 547 2.61 -22.61 -19.22
CA GLN A 547 3.90 -22.93 -18.62
C GLN A 547 3.76 -22.98 -17.10
N ALA A 548 3.28 -24.11 -16.60
CA ALA A 548 3.27 -24.41 -15.18
C ALA A 548 4.72 -24.55 -14.71
N THR A 549 5.02 -23.94 -13.57
CA THR A 549 6.33 -24.10 -12.95
C THR A 549 6.60 -25.58 -12.65
N PRO A 550 7.87 -26.03 -12.58
CA PRO A 550 8.18 -27.42 -12.23
C PRO A 550 7.54 -27.87 -10.90
N ASP A 551 7.35 -26.94 -9.96
CA ASP A 551 6.71 -27.22 -8.67
C ASP A 551 5.20 -27.36 -8.79
N GLU A 552 4.55 -26.53 -9.63
CA GLU A 552 3.12 -26.67 -9.94
C GLU A 552 2.81 -27.98 -10.68
N LEU A 553 3.65 -28.40 -11.63
CA LEU A 553 3.49 -29.69 -12.31
C LEU A 553 3.58 -30.86 -11.32
N LYS A 554 4.57 -30.84 -10.42
CA LYS A 554 4.69 -31.85 -9.36
C LYS A 554 3.49 -31.84 -8.41
N LEU A 555 2.92 -30.66 -8.12
CA LEU A 555 1.70 -30.54 -7.34
C LEU A 555 0.53 -31.23 -8.05
N ILE A 556 0.31 -30.92 -9.34
CA ILE A 556 -0.74 -31.53 -10.17
C ILE A 556 -0.58 -33.06 -10.20
N GLU A 557 0.64 -33.56 -10.41
CA GLU A 557 0.94 -34.99 -10.40
C GLU A 557 0.58 -35.65 -9.07
N ARG A 558 0.97 -35.06 -7.93
CA ARG A 558 0.67 -35.60 -6.60
C ARG A 558 -0.82 -35.60 -6.31
N VAL A 559 -1.51 -34.49 -6.59
CA VAL A 559 -2.96 -34.38 -6.38
C VAL A 559 -3.69 -35.41 -7.23
N ALA A 560 -3.32 -35.53 -8.51
CA ALA A 560 -3.93 -36.50 -9.40
C ALA A 560 -3.67 -37.95 -8.97
N ALA A 561 -2.48 -38.27 -8.46
CA ALA A 561 -2.15 -39.59 -7.94
C ALA A 561 -2.96 -39.95 -6.68
N VAL A 562 -3.14 -39.01 -5.75
CA VAL A 562 -3.89 -39.23 -4.49
C VAL A 562 -5.40 -39.42 -4.73
N GLN A 563 -5.93 -38.74 -5.74
CA GLN A 563 -7.36 -38.70 -6.04
C GLN A 563 -7.80 -39.77 -7.04
N SER A 564 -6.87 -40.26 -7.85
CA SER A 564 -7.14 -41.33 -8.83
C SER A 564 -7.24 -42.69 -8.17
N PRO A 565 -8.14 -43.58 -8.62
CA PRO A 565 -8.16 -44.98 -8.24
C PRO A 565 -6.87 -45.71 -8.64
N ALA A 566 -6.50 -46.74 -7.87
CA ALA A 566 -5.28 -47.52 -8.11
C ALA A 566 -5.21 -48.24 -9.48
N HIS A 567 -6.35 -48.46 -10.14
CA HIS A 567 -6.41 -49.11 -11.45
C HIS A 567 -6.21 -48.15 -12.63
N LEU A 568 -6.14 -46.83 -12.39
CA LEU A 568 -5.92 -45.83 -13.44
C LEU A 568 -4.45 -45.42 -13.52
N ILE A 569 -3.92 -45.39 -14.76
CA ILE A 569 -2.62 -44.80 -15.07
C ILE A 569 -2.86 -43.33 -15.41
N VAL A 570 -2.35 -42.43 -14.56
CA VAL A 570 -2.44 -40.99 -14.77
C VAL A 570 -1.18 -40.48 -15.44
N ARG A 571 -1.34 -39.58 -16.41
CA ARG A 571 -0.25 -38.86 -17.08
C ARG A 571 -0.52 -37.37 -17.00
N VAL A 572 0.48 -36.59 -16.63
CA VAL A 572 0.42 -35.12 -16.73
C VAL A 572 1.29 -34.71 -17.90
N ARG A 573 0.76 -33.86 -18.79
CA ARG A 573 1.43 -33.39 -19.99
C ARG A 573 1.30 -31.87 -20.11
N PRO A 574 2.40 -31.12 -20.16
CA PRO A 574 2.34 -29.72 -20.56
C PRO A 574 1.99 -29.63 -22.05
N ALA A 575 1.15 -28.67 -22.39
CA ALA A 575 0.84 -28.27 -23.76
C ALA A 575 1.33 -26.83 -23.93
N ASP A 576 2.50 -26.68 -24.54
CA ASP A 576 3.24 -25.43 -24.71
C ASP A 576 2.91 -24.69 -26.01
N ARG A 577 2.22 -25.35 -26.94
CA ARG A 577 1.88 -24.80 -28.25
C ARG A 577 0.47 -24.23 -28.28
N ASP A 578 0.35 -23.10 -28.99
CA ASP A 578 -0.95 -22.53 -29.33
C ASP A 578 -1.78 -23.49 -30.18
N PHE A 579 -3.09 -23.31 -30.10
CA PHE A 579 -4.04 -24.01 -30.94
C PHE A 579 -3.80 -23.70 -32.42
N ILE A 580 -3.38 -24.70 -33.21
CA ILE A 580 -3.17 -24.57 -34.65
C ILE A 580 -4.18 -25.43 -35.41
N VAL A 581 -5.09 -24.77 -36.13
CA VAL A 581 -6.07 -25.43 -37.00
C VAL A 581 -5.36 -26.21 -38.11
N GLY A 582 -5.69 -27.50 -38.26
CA GLY A 582 -5.24 -28.36 -39.37
C GLY A 582 -4.05 -29.28 -39.09
N LEU A 583 -3.31 -29.07 -37.99
CA LEU A 583 -2.23 -29.99 -37.55
C LEU A 583 -2.73 -30.98 -36.49
N SER A 584 -3.35 -30.46 -35.44
CA SER A 584 -3.92 -31.21 -34.33
C SER A 584 -4.79 -30.24 -33.52
N ALA A 585 -6.10 -30.30 -33.72
CA ALA A 585 -7.09 -29.44 -33.09
C ALA A 585 -8.20 -30.29 -32.45
N LEU A 586 -8.26 -30.32 -31.12
CA LEU A 586 -9.22 -31.03 -30.27
C LEU A 586 -10.11 -30.03 -29.52
N LEU A 587 -11.30 -29.80 -30.07
CA LEU A 587 -12.28 -28.89 -29.46
C LEU A 587 -12.67 -29.36 -28.04
N GLY A 588 -12.48 -28.50 -27.04
CA GLY A 588 -12.68 -28.79 -25.62
C GLY A 588 -11.51 -29.48 -24.91
N ALA A 589 -10.39 -29.73 -25.60
CA ALA A 589 -9.19 -30.33 -25.02
C ALA A 589 -7.90 -29.54 -25.26
N ASP A 590 -7.72 -28.93 -26.43
CA ASP A 590 -6.58 -28.03 -26.73
C ASP A 590 -7.02 -26.60 -27.06
N THR A 591 -8.30 -26.32 -26.82
CA THR A 591 -8.95 -25.04 -27.08
C THR A 591 -9.22 -24.34 -25.76
N TYR A 592 -8.29 -23.47 -25.39
CA TYR A 592 -8.37 -22.61 -24.21
C TYR A 592 -8.05 -21.17 -24.61
N LEU A 593 -8.83 -20.22 -24.09
CA LEU A 593 -8.57 -18.80 -24.30
C LEU A 593 -7.62 -18.31 -23.21
N ARG A 594 -6.44 -17.85 -23.62
CA ARG A 594 -5.49 -17.16 -22.74
C ARG A 594 -5.36 -15.69 -23.12
N PRO A 595 -5.02 -14.81 -22.17
CA PRO A 595 -4.52 -13.48 -22.50
C PRO A 595 -3.35 -13.60 -23.48
N HIS A 596 -3.26 -12.70 -24.45
CA HIS A 596 -2.09 -12.66 -25.31
C HIS A 596 -0.85 -12.43 -24.43
N PRO A 597 0.20 -13.28 -24.52
CA PRO A 597 1.41 -13.06 -23.73
C PRO A 597 1.95 -11.66 -24.03
N PRO A 598 2.45 -10.93 -23.01
CA PRO A 598 3.03 -9.62 -23.24
C PRO A 598 4.21 -9.77 -24.21
N ALA A 599 4.32 -8.84 -25.15
CA ALA A 599 5.48 -8.78 -26.03
C ALA A 599 6.76 -8.59 -25.22
N ASP A 600 7.82 -9.27 -25.61
CA ASP A 600 9.13 -9.12 -24.98
C ASP A 600 9.61 -7.66 -25.11
N PRO A 601 10.28 -7.10 -24.09
CA PRO A 601 10.83 -5.76 -24.17
C PRO A 601 12.02 -5.73 -25.14
N VAL A 602 12.18 -4.61 -25.85
CA VAL A 602 13.34 -4.39 -26.72
C VAL A 602 14.61 -4.20 -25.88
N GLU A 603 15.60 -5.04 -26.09
CA GLU A 603 16.95 -4.92 -25.54
C GLU A 603 17.94 -4.40 -26.59
N VAL A 604 18.70 -3.38 -26.23
CA VAL A 604 19.68 -2.75 -27.14
C VAL A 604 20.82 -3.72 -27.42
N ASN A 605 21.02 -4.03 -28.70
CA ASN A 605 22.00 -5.00 -29.26
C ASN A 605 21.60 -6.48 -29.20
N ASP A 606 20.44 -6.84 -28.63
CA ASP A 606 20.00 -8.25 -28.53
C ASP A 606 18.72 -8.54 -29.35
N THR A 607 17.76 -7.62 -29.36
CA THR A 607 16.48 -7.80 -30.07
C THR A 607 16.59 -7.50 -31.58
N ILE A 608 15.95 -8.34 -32.42
CA ILE A 608 15.92 -8.16 -33.89
C ILE A 608 14.56 -7.58 -34.31
N LEU A 609 14.57 -6.52 -35.12
CA LEU A 609 13.34 -5.91 -35.63
C LEU A 609 12.48 -6.94 -36.39
N GLY A 610 11.25 -7.15 -35.89
CA GLY A 610 10.25 -8.05 -36.50
C GLY A 610 9.92 -9.31 -35.70
N ASP A 611 10.55 -9.53 -34.55
CA ASP A 611 10.28 -10.67 -33.64
C ASP A 611 9.03 -10.49 -32.75
N GLY A 612 8.38 -9.32 -32.81
CA GLY A 612 7.20 -9.01 -32.02
C GLY A 612 7.48 -8.27 -30.71
N SER A 613 8.74 -7.95 -30.41
CA SER A 613 9.14 -7.18 -29.22
C SER A 613 8.64 -5.73 -29.24
N VAL A 614 8.31 -5.16 -28.08
CA VAL A 614 7.71 -3.81 -27.96
C VAL A 614 8.52 -2.90 -27.04
N LEU A 615 8.72 -1.65 -27.46
CA LEU A 615 9.35 -0.60 -26.66
C LEU A 615 8.33 -0.01 -25.67
N SER A 616 8.30 -0.52 -24.43
CA SER A 616 7.24 -0.23 -23.45
C SER A 616 7.53 0.92 -22.47
N ARG A 617 8.79 1.39 -22.34
CA ARG A 617 9.18 2.41 -21.35
C ARG A 617 10.21 3.41 -21.89
N PRO A 618 10.24 4.66 -21.37
CA PRO A 618 11.32 5.60 -21.65
C PRO A 618 12.65 5.10 -21.05
N PRO A 619 13.79 5.38 -21.69
CA PRO A 619 15.09 4.87 -21.27
C PRO A 619 15.49 5.42 -19.88
N ALA A 620 15.79 4.53 -18.93
CA ALA A 620 16.36 4.87 -17.63
C ALA A 620 17.85 4.47 -17.60
N LEU A 621 18.72 5.41 -17.22
CA LEU A 621 20.18 5.18 -17.15
C LEU A 621 20.62 4.48 -15.85
N ASP A 622 19.72 4.31 -14.87
CA ASP A 622 20.00 3.65 -13.58
C ASP A 622 19.06 2.44 -13.36
N PRO A 623 19.58 1.20 -13.35
CA PRO A 623 18.80 -0.02 -13.11
C PRO A 623 18.30 -0.19 -11.66
N ARG A 624 18.52 0.78 -10.77
CA ARG A 624 17.88 0.85 -9.43
C ARG A 624 16.62 1.71 -9.43
N LEU A 625 16.45 2.58 -10.43
CA LEU A 625 15.23 3.36 -10.65
C LEU A 625 14.17 2.54 -11.38
N THR A 626 14.56 1.42 -11.98
CA THR A 626 13.65 0.33 -12.31
C THR A 626 13.25 -0.34 -11.00
N GLY A 627 12.07 0.02 -10.48
CA GLY A 627 11.45 -0.70 -9.36
C GLY A 627 11.33 -2.21 -9.65
N PRO A 628 11.01 -3.04 -8.63
CA PRO A 628 10.88 -4.48 -8.83
C PRO A 628 9.88 -4.73 -9.97
N SER A 629 10.28 -5.60 -10.91
CA SER A 629 9.41 -6.10 -11.97
C SER A 629 8.10 -6.55 -11.33
N GLN A 630 6.99 -5.90 -11.68
CA GLN A 630 5.67 -6.46 -11.40
C GLN A 630 5.59 -7.76 -12.20
N SER A 631 5.75 -8.88 -11.50
CA SER A 631 5.48 -10.23 -11.96
C SER A 631 3.98 -10.49 -11.95
#